data_AF-A0A849V5C9-F1
#
_entry.id   AF-A0A849V5C9-F1
#
_cell.length_a   1.000
_cell.length_b   1.000
_cell.length_c   1.000
_cell.angle_alpha   90.00
_cell.angle_beta   90.00
_cell.angle_gamma   90.00
#
_symmetry.space_group_name_H-M   'P 1'
#
loop_
_entity.id
_entity.type
_entity.pdbx_description
1 polymer ?
#
loop_
_entity_poly.entity_id
_entity_poly.type
_entity_poly.pdbx_seq_one_letter_code
_entity_poly.pdbx_strand_id
1 'polypeptide(L)'
;MDEYIPYLKAKQILTARLGASPDEIASWVAFGGLNAYEKHGNRLQPFSYQNPKHYGDGNYIRLLLGLYFLINEVGRFEPTKRYIARAALIDRWQRRYPDVDTIDFIVQQRQLPEFHPIAGFADVGDGGKWAQGMFDMADVERIESESPPASVEPEKPGRLDETKSEIDPNLSKLGKQQQAILLVIAIKGFDPMKIPDGEKGTIRAICEGEYPKIFDGNTSFDRAWDEGKNAKPPLWRMEHHESYARRGKK
;
A
#
# COMPACT_ATOMS: atom_id res chain seq x y z
N MET A 1 -28.67 -6.38 35.16
CA MET A 1 -27.61 -7.41 35.06
C MET A 1 -26.82 -7.11 33.81
N ASP A 2 -25.51 -7.26 33.91
CA ASP A 2 -24.60 -7.08 32.78
C ASP A 2 -24.64 -8.35 31.92
N GLU A 3 -25.43 -8.30 30.84
CA GLU A 3 -25.52 -9.40 29.86
C GLU A 3 -24.38 -9.26 28.84
N TYR A 4 -23.61 -10.33 28.70
CA TYR A 4 -22.56 -10.44 27.69
C TYR A 4 -23.06 -11.23 26.49
N ILE A 5 -22.80 -10.71 25.30
CA ILE A 5 -23.14 -11.33 24.03
C ILE A 5 -21.86 -11.69 23.26
N PRO A 6 -21.84 -12.80 22.51
CA PRO A 6 -20.70 -13.14 21.67
C PRO A 6 -20.55 -12.16 20.51
N TYR A 7 -19.32 -12.02 20.01
CA TYR A 7 -18.97 -11.13 18.90
C TYR A 7 -19.93 -11.18 17.71
N LEU A 8 -20.36 -12.36 17.26
CA LEU A 8 -21.25 -12.46 16.09
C LEU A 8 -22.58 -11.72 16.30
N LYS A 9 -23.14 -11.75 17.52
CA LYS A 9 -24.35 -10.99 17.87
C LYS A 9 -24.03 -9.51 18.01
N ALA A 10 -22.90 -9.16 18.61
CA ALA A 10 -22.45 -7.76 18.72
C ALA A 10 -22.26 -7.12 17.34
N LYS A 11 -21.59 -7.83 16.42
CA LYS A 11 -21.39 -7.45 15.02
C LYS A 11 -22.72 -7.20 14.32
N GLN A 12 -23.72 -8.07 14.47
CA GLN A 12 -25.03 -7.85 13.85
C GLN A 12 -25.65 -6.51 14.29
N ILE A 13 -25.59 -6.20 15.59
CA ILE A 13 -26.12 -4.95 16.14
C ILE A 13 -25.32 -3.74 15.61
N LEU A 14 -23.98 -3.80 15.68
CA LEU A 14 -23.11 -2.70 15.26
C LEU A 14 -23.17 -2.46 13.74
N THR A 15 -23.21 -3.52 12.94
CA THR A 15 -23.41 -3.39 11.49
C THR A 15 -24.77 -2.79 11.16
N ALA A 16 -25.85 -3.23 11.82
CA ALA A 16 -27.18 -2.70 11.56
C ALA A 16 -27.33 -1.22 11.98
N ARG A 17 -26.72 -0.82 13.10
CA ARG A 17 -26.80 0.56 13.63
C ARG A 17 -25.85 1.52 12.92
N LEU A 18 -24.61 1.09 12.68
CA LEU A 18 -23.50 1.97 12.32
C LEU A 18 -22.87 1.65 10.97
N GLY A 19 -23.31 0.57 10.29
CA GLY A 19 -22.64 0.07 9.08
C GLY A 19 -21.25 -0.52 9.37
N ALA A 20 -20.96 -0.88 10.62
CA ALA A 20 -19.63 -1.29 11.05
C ALA A 20 -19.16 -2.59 10.36
N SER A 21 -17.92 -2.58 9.86
CA SER A 21 -17.23 -3.76 9.37
C SER A 21 -16.54 -4.52 10.53
N PRO A 22 -16.14 -5.80 10.33
CA PRO A 22 -15.28 -6.50 11.29
C PRO A 22 -14.00 -5.74 11.64
N ASP A 23 -13.36 -5.12 10.65
CA ASP A 23 -12.09 -4.42 10.82
C ASP A 23 -12.25 -3.12 11.63
N GLU A 24 -13.36 -2.42 11.41
CA GLU A 24 -13.71 -1.25 12.18
C GLU A 24 -14.01 -1.60 13.65
N ILE A 25 -14.73 -2.72 13.89
CA ILE A 25 -14.96 -3.22 15.25
C ILE A 25 -13.64 -3.58 15.93
N ALA A 26 -12.72 -4.26 15.23
CA ALA A 26 -11.39 -4.56 15.77
C ALA A 26 -10.62 -3.28 16.16
N SER A 27 -10.73 -2.25 15.33
CA SER A 27 -10.07 -0.95 15.58
C SER A 27 -10.62 -0.27 16.83
N TRP A 28 -11.94 -0.27 17.04
CA TRP A 28 -12.51 0.26 18.29
C TRP A 28 -12.04 -0.50 19.53
N VAL A 29 -11.90 -1.83 19.43
CA VAL A 29 -11.37 -2.63 20.53
C VAL A 29 -9.89 -2.34 20.78
N ALA A 30 -9.10 -2.13 19.73
CA ALA A 30 -7.66 -1.86 19.84
C ALA A 30 -7.34 -0.49 20.46
N PHE A 31 -8.12 0.54 20.15
CA PHE A 31 -7.85 1.92 20.58
C PHE A 31 -8.78 2.42 21.69
N GLY A 32 -9.48 1.52 22.38
CA GLY A 32 -10.26 1.85 23.57
C GLY A 32 -11.60 2.55 23.31
N GLY A 33 -12.17 2.39 22.11
CA GLY A 33 -13.52 2.83 21.78
C GLY A 33 -14.60 1.85 22.25
N LEU A 34 -14.36 0.54 22.11
CA LEU A 34 -15.32 -0.50 22.47
C LEU A 34 -14.67 -1.56 23.37
N ASN A 35 -15.25 -1.78 24.54
CA ASN A 35 -14.75 -2.80 25.46
C ASN A 35 -15.09 -4.21 24.94
N ALA A 36 -14.09 -5.09 24.96
CA ALA A 36 -14.26 -6.50 24.66
C ALA A 36 -13.73 -7.35 25.80
N TYR A 37 -14.24 -8.57 25.89
CA TYR A 37 -13.93 -9.49 26.97
C TYR A 37 -13.62 -10.88 26.41
N GLU A 38 -12.61 -11.52 26.96
CA GLU A 38 -12.25 -12.89 26.62
C GLU A 38 -12.57 -13.84 27.77
N LYS A 39 -12.88 -15.09 27.42
CA LYS A 39 -13.27 -16.12 28.39
C LYS A 39 -12.04 -16.86 28.93
N HIS A 40 -11.81 -16.78 30.23
CA HIS A 40 -10.80 -17.53 30.98
C HIS A 40 -11.48 -18.45 31.98
N GLY A 41 -11.66 -19.72 31.61
CA GLY A 41 -12.45 -20.68 32.38
C GLY A 41 -13.91 -20.25 32.52
N ASN A 42 -14.35 -19.97 33.74
CA ASN A 42 -15.72 -19.52 34.05
C ASN A 42 -15.84 -18.00 34.24
N ARG A 43 -14.80 -17.23 33.90
CA ARG A 43 -14.80 -15.77 34.06
C ARG A 43 -14.53 -15.07 32.73
N LEU A 44 -15.12 -13.90 32.57
CA LEU A 44 -14.78 -12.95 31.51
C LEU A 44 -13.77 -11.95 32.06
N GLN A 45 -12.74 -11.66 31.27
CA GLN A 45 -11.71 -10.67 31.60
C GLN A 45 -11.60 -9.65 30.46
N PRO A 46 -11.24 -8.39 30.74
CA PRO A 46 -11.01 -7.40 29.70
C PRO A 46 -9.97 -7.88 28.70
N PHE A 47 -10.28 -7.74 27.41
CA PHE A 47 -9.40 -8.08 26.31
C PHE A 47 -8.62 -6.86 25.84
N SER A 48 -7.37 -7.06 25.42
CA SER A 48 -6.57 -6.05 24.72
C SER A 48 -5.75 -6.73 23.62
N TYR A 49 -5.76 -6.12 22.43
CA TYR A 49 -4.91 -6.53 21.31
C TYR A 49 -3.43 -6.31 21.59
N GLN A 50 -3.07 -5.36 22.45
CA GLN A 50 -1.68 -5.05 22.81
C GLN A 50 -1.04 -6.09 23.75
N ASN A 51 -1.75 -7.17 24.08
CA ASN A 51 -1.19 -8.26 24.85
C ASN A 51 -0.23 -9.09 23.97
N PRO A 52 1.06 -9.24 24.32
CA PRO A 52 2.07 -9.98 23.54
C PRO A 52 1.64 -11.40 23.12
N LYS A 53 0.74 -12.03 23.88
CA LYS A 53 0.19 -13.36 23.57
C LYS A 53 -0.64 -13.41 22.28
N HIS A 54 -1.07 -12.25 21.77
CA HIS A 54 -1.93 -12.11 20.61
C HIS A 54 -1.18 -11.75 19.31
N TYR A 55 0.15 -11.56 19.37
CA TYR A 55 1.02 -11.19 18.25
C TYR A 55 1.34 -12.37 17.30
N GLY A 56 0.41 -13.33 17.15
CA GLY A 56 0.58 -14.55 16.37
C GLY A 56 0.58 -14.31 14.85
N ASP A 57 -0.38 -14.90 14.14
CA ASP A 57 -0.48 -14.83 12.67
C ASP A 57 -0.94 -13.45 12.13
N GLY A 58 -1.07 -12.44 13.00
CA GLY A 58 -1.55 -11.11 12.62
C GLY A 58 -3.05 -11.04 12.32
N ASN A 59 -3.80 -12.14 12.40
CA ASN A 59 -5.23 -12.17 12.06
C ASN A 59 -6.09 -11.73 13.25
N TYR A 60 -6.27 -10.42 13.40
CA TYR A 60 -7.07 -9.86 14.49
C TYR A 60 -8.57 -10.18 14.40
N ILE A 61 -9.08 -10.51 13.22
CA ILE A 61 -10.48 -10.93 13.02
C ILE A 61 -10.73 -12.28 13.68
N ARG A 62 -9.76 -13.20 13.60
CA ARG A 62 -9.85 -14.50 14.28
C ARG A 62 -9.99 -14.33 15.79
N LEU A 63 -9.30 -13.34 16.38
CA LEU A 63 -9.40 -13.04 17.80
C LEU A 63 -10.80 -12.53 18.16
N LEU A 64 -11.42 -11.66 17.35
CA LEU A 64 -12.79 -11.18 17.58
C LEU A 64 -13.80 -12.32 17.77
N LEU A 65 -13.68 -13.41 17.01
CA LEU A 65 -14.59 -14.56 17.11
C LEU A 65 -14.66 -15.18 18.51
N GLY A 66 -13.61 -15.04 19.31
CA GLY A 66 -13.54 -15.53 20.69
C GLY A 66 -14.02 -14.53 21.75
N LEU A 67 -14.37 -13.30 21.36
CA LEU A 67 -14.67 -12.21 22.29
C LEU A 67 -16.17 -12.08 22.59
N TYR A 68 -16.42 -11.49 23.75
CA TYR A 68 -17.72 -11.15 24.30
C TYR A 68 -17.79 -9.64 24.55
N PHE A 69 -19.01 -9.11 24.49
CA PHE A 69 -19.28 -7.68 24.61
C PHE A 69 -20.49 -7.46 25.51
N LEU A 70 -20.52 -6.37 26.26
CA LEU A 70 -21.71 -6.00 27.04
C LEU A 70 -22.82 -5.52 26.11
N ILE A 71 -24.01 -6.12 26.19
CA ILE A 71 -25.12 -5.77 25.31
C ILE A 71 -25.53 -4.29 25.43
N ASN A 72 -25.49 -3.76 26.66
CA ASN A 72 -25.84 -2.36 26.93
C ASN A 72 -24.81 -1.39 26.35
N GLU A 73 -23.52 -1.73 26.42
CA GLU A 73 -22.47 -0.95 25.77
C GLU A 73 -22.64 -0.99 24.26
N VAL A 74 -22.77 -2.18 23.67
CA VAL A 74 -22.98 -2.35 22.22
C VAL A 74 -24.23 -1.61 21.73
N GLY A 75 -25.31 -1.60 22.51
CA GLY A 75 -26.57 -0.94 22.16
C GLY A 75 -26.53 0.59 22.26
N ARG A 76 -25.60 1.15 23.04
CA ARG A 76 -25.43 2.60 23.26
C ARG A 76 -24.13 3.15 22.70
N PHE A 77 -23.29 2.29 22.14
CA PHE A 77 -21.98 2.67 21.64
C PHE A 77 -22.16 3.66 20.49
N GLU A 78 -21.49 4.79 20.64
CA GLU A 78 -21.35 5.84 19.64
C GLU A 78 -19.85 6.10 19.44
N PRO A 79 -19.28 5.74 18.29
CA PRO A 79 -17.84 5.84 18.07
C PRO A 79 -17.42 7.31 17.95
N THR A 80 -16.39 7.69 18.70
CA THR A 80 -15.73 9.00 18.55
C THR A 80 -14.86 9.07 17.30
N LYS A 81 -14.41 7.92 16.79
CA LYS A 81 -13.62 7.76 15.58
C LYS A 81 -14.18 6.63 14.72
N ARG A 82 -14.21 6.84 13.41
CA ARG A 82 -14.58 5.81 12.41
C ARG A 82 -13.32 5.37 11.68
N TYR A 83 -13.32 4.14 11.18
CA TYR A 83 -12.15 3.57 10.53
C TYR A 83 -12.53 2.86 9.24
N ILE A 84 -11.60 2.85 8.29
CA ILE A 84 -11.75 2.16 7.01
C ILE A 84 -10.54 1.26 6.75
N ALA A 85 -10.82 0.04 6.29
CA ALA A 85 -9.77 -0.90 5.89
C ALA A 85 -9.15 -0.48 4.56
N ARG A 86 -7.86 -0.79 4.35
CA ARG A 86 -7.13 -0.46 3.13
C ARG A 86 -7.85 -0.89 1.87
N ALA A 87 -8.35 -2.12 1.81
CA ALA A 87 -9.09 -2.61 0.65
C ALA A 87 -10.37 -1.79 0.37
N ALA A 88 -11.12 -1.41 1.41
CA ALA A 88 -12.33 -0.60 1.26
C ALA A 88 -12.01 0.85 0.88
N LEU A 89 -10.91 1.40 1.39
CA LEU A 89 -10.41 2.71 0.98
C LEU A 89 -9.97 2.68 -0.49
N ILE A 90 -9.33 1.59 -0.92
CA ILE A 90 -8.93 1.38 -2.31
C ILE A 90 -10.12 1.44 -3.24
N ASP A 91 -11.11 0.60 -2.98
CA ASP A 91 -12.36 0.57 -3.72
C ASP A 91 -13.07 1.93 -3.74
N ARG A 92 -13.05 2.65 -2.61
CA ARG A 92 -13.69 3.98 -2.47
C ARG A 92 -12.99 5.01 -3.35
N TRP A 93 -11.66 5.09 -3.29
CA TRP A 93 -10.89 6.07 -4.05
C TRP A 93 -10.79 5.74 -5.52
N GLN A 94 -10.67 4.48 -5.92
CA GLN A 94 -10.71 4.09 -7.33
C GLN A 94 -12.03 4.48 -8.00
N ARG A 95 -13.17 4.37 -7.30
CA ARG A 95 -14.46 4.84 -7.82
C ARG A 95 -14.55 6.37 -7.95
N ARG A 96 -13.85 7.09 -7.08
CA ARG A 96 -13.86 8.56 -7.04
C ARG A 96 -12.83 9.19 -7.98
N TYR A 97 -11.71 8.52 -8.16
CA TYR A 97 -10.50 8.96 -8.88
C TYR A 97 -9.96 7.81 -9.75
N PRO A 98 -10.69 7.41 -10.82
CA PRO A 98 -10.37 6.21 -11.60
C PRO A 98 -9.04 6.31 -12.38
N ASP A 99 -8.58 7.53 -12.66
CA ASP A 99 -7.37 7.78 -13.45
C ASP A 99 -6.10 7.92 -12.60
N VAL A 100 -6.17 7.64 -11.29
CA VAL A 100 -5.08 7.90 -10.35
C VAL A 100 -4.60 6.59 -9.73
N ASP A 101 -3.46 6.08 -10.19
CA ASP A 101 -2.80 4.83 -9.75
C ASP A 101 -2.16 4.93 -8.33
N THR A 102 -2.75 5.72 -7.44
CA THR A 102 -2.00 6.41 -6.39
C THR A 102 -2.47 6.14 -4.98
N ILE A 103 -2.86 4.93 -4.61
CA ILE A 103 -3.21 4.73 -3.19
C ILE A 103 -1.97 4.68 -2.34
N ASP A 104 -0.94 3.97 -2.79
CA ASP A 104 0.37 4.02 -2.15
C ASP A 104 1.01 5.42 -2.25
N PHE A 105 0.85 6.10 -3.39
CA PHE A 105 1.34 7.46 -3.55
C PHE A 105 0.59 8.48 -2.67
N ILE A 106 -0.75 8.43 -2.58
CA ILE A 106 -1.55 9.32 -1.72
C ILE A 106 -1.24 9.04 -0.24
N VAL A 107 -1.20 7.76 0.17
CA VAL A 107 -0.88 7.38 1.56
C VAL A 107 0.51 7.91 1.95
N GLN A 108 1.52 7.72 1.09
CA GLN A 108 2.89 8.18 1.35
C GLN A 108 3.02 9.71 1.30
N GLN A 109 2.44 10.37 0.30
CA GLN A 109 2.59 11.83 0.11
C GLN A 109 1.75 12.65 1.07
N ARG A 110 0.55 12.18 1.43
CA ARG A 110 -0.36 12.88 2.35
C ARG A 110 -0.18 12.47 3.80
N GLN A 111 0.83 11.64 4.09
CA GLN A 111 1.15 11.13 5.43
C GLN A 111 -0.09 10.52 6.11
N LEU A 112 -0.92 9.78 5.37
CA LEU A 112 -2.09 9.14 5.96
C LEU A 112 -1.59 7.98 6.84
N PRO A 113 -1.68 8.07 8.18
CA PRO A 113 -1.06 7.09 9.04
C PRO A 113 -1.86 5.79 9.01
N GLU A 114 -1.21 4.72 8.54
CA GLU A 114 -1.76 3.37 8.56
C GLU A 114 -1.46 2.68 9.89
N PHE A 115 -2.43 1.94 10.41
CA PHE A 115 -2.25 1.12 11.60
C PHE A 115 -2.84 -0.28 11.44
N HIS A 116 -2.41 -1.19 12.30
CA HIS A 116 -2.92 -2.55 12.42
C HIS A 116 -3.43 -2.80 13.84
N PRO A 117 -4.65 -3.34 14.07
CA PRO A 117 -5.21 -3.51 15.41
C PRO A 117 -4.34 -4.27 16.42
N ILE A 118 -3.53 -5.23 15.98
CA ILE A 118 -2.56 -5.94 16.85
C ILE A 118 -1.22 -5.21 16.93
N ALA A 119 -0.70 -4.72 15.80
CA ALA A 119 0.69 -4.28 15.70
C ALA A 119 0.87 -2.78 16.00
N GLY A 120 -0.23 -2.02 16.08
CA GLY A 120 -0.20 -0.57 16.23
C GLY A 120 0.10 0.12 14.91
N PHE A 121 0.60 1.37 14.99
CA PHE A 121 1.03 2.12 13.82
C PHE A 121 2.26 1.45 13.18
N ALA A 122 2.24 1.29 11.87
CA ALA A 122 3.43 0.80 11.16
C ALA A 122 4.52 1.89 11.17
N ASP A 123 5.78 1.51 11.41
CA ASP A 123 6.90 2.40 11.12
C ASP A 123 6.96 2.67 9.61
N VAL A 124 7.40 3.88 9.24
CA VAL A 124 7.57 4.34 7.85
C VAL A 124 8.61 3.42 7.16
N GLY A 125 8.13 2.38 6.49
CA GLY A 125 8.95 1.34 5.85
C GLY A 125 8.38 -0.08 5.98
N ASP A 126 7.54 -0.34 7.00
CA ASP A 126 6.86 -1.63 7.21
C ASP A 126 5.39 -1.60 6.75
N GLY A 127 4.88 -0.45 6.30
CA GLY A 127 3.48 -0.24 5.84
C GLY A 127 3.03 -1.17 4.71
N GLY A 128 3.95 -1.85 4.02
CA GLY A 128 3.61 -2.87 3.02
C GLY A 128 3.38 -4.29 3.56
N LYS A 129 3.72 -4.59 4.83
CA LYS A 129 3.67 -5.98 5.35
C LYS A 129 2.28 -6.45 5.74
N TRP A 130 1.34 -5.53 6.01
CA TRP A 130 0.02 -5.90 6.52
C TRP A 130 -1.06 -5.54 5.51
N ALA A 131 -1.54 -6.54 4.76
CA ALA A 131 -2.66 -6.38 3.82
C ALA A 131 -3.99 -5.93 4.49
N GLN A 132 -4.03 -5.81 5.82
CA GLN A 132 -5.20 -5.50 6.65
C GLN A 132 -5.04 -4.19 7.43
N GLY A 133 -4.25 -3.24 6.92
CA GLY A 133 -4.11 -1.94 7.57
C GLY A 133 -5.39 -1.10 7.52
N MET A 134 -5.48 -0.20 8.47
CA MET A 134 -6.65 0.61 8.80
C MET A 134 -6.27 2.09 8.82
N PHE A 135 -7.26 2.94 8.51
CA PHE A 135 -7.11 4.39 8.44
C PHE A 135 -8.21 5.08 9.23
N ASP A 136 -7.89 6.22 9.85
CA ASP A 136 -8.88 7.11 10.46
C ASP A 136 -9.71 7.78 9.36
N MET A 137 -11.03 7.62 9.42
CA MET A 137 -11.94 8.20 8.43
C MET A 137 -11.90 9.73 8.44
N ALA A 138 -11.60 10.38 9.56
CA ALA A 138 -11.48 11.83 9.61
C ALA A 138 -10.31 12.33 8.75
N ASP A 139 -9.20 11.59 8.71
CA ASP A 139 -8.07 11.91 7.85
C ASP A 139 -8.37 11.63 6.37
N VAL A 140 -9.08 10.53 6.08
CA VAL A 140 -9.56 10.22 4.73
C VAL A 140 -10.48 11.33 4.21
N GLU A 141 -11.45 11.74 5.01
CA GLU A 141 -12.40 12.82 4.66
C GLU A 141 -11.69 14.16 4.51
N ARG A 142 -10.71 14.45 5.38
CA ARG A 142 -9.87 15.65 5.24
C ARG A 142 -9.17 15.65 3.89
N ILE A 143 -8.50 14.54 3.52
CA ILE A 143 -7.83 14.38 2.21
C ILE A 143 -8.83 14.47 1.05
N GLU A 144 -10.04 13.95 1.21
CA GLU A 144 -11.09 14.03 0.17
C GLU A 144 -11.71 15.42 0.03
N SER A 145 -11.67 16.23 1.10
CA SER A 145 -12.23 17.59 1.17
C SER A 145 -11.23 18.67 0.73
N GLU A 146 -9.95 18.45 0.98
CA GLU A 146 -8.88 19.12 0.26
C GLU A 146 -9.11 18.75 -1.20
N SER A 147 -9.46 19.73 -2.06
CA SER A 147 -9.66 19.46 -3.49
C SER A 147 -8.58 18.48 -3.94
N PRO A 148 -8.92 17.40 -4.67
CA PRO A 148 -7.89 16.54 -5.25
C PRO A 148 -6.91 17.49 -5.89
N PRO A 149 -5.61 17.40 -5.57
CA PRO A 149 -4.65 18.43 -5.97
C PRO A 149 -4.92 18.73 -7.42
N ALA A 150 -5.36 19.96 -7.75
CA ALA A 150 -6.03 20.31 -8.99
C ALA A 150 -5.39 19.58 -10.15
N SER A 151 -5.92 18.38 -10.47
CA SER A 151 -5.24 17.33 -11.24
C SER A 151 -3.74 17.55 -11.38
N VAL A 152 -2.94 17.67 -10.29
CA VAL A 152 -1.61 18.35 -10.27
C VAL A 152 -1.29 18.93 -11.64
N GLU A 153 -1.77 20.14 -11.99
CA GLU A 153 -0.99 20.88 -12.98
C GLU A 153 0.41 20.88 -12.37
N PRO A 154 1.38 20.18 -12.96
CA PRO A 154 2.70 20.14 -12.38
C PRO A 154 3.13 21.59 -12.30
N GLU A 155 3.43 22.08 -11.09
CA GLU A 155 4.23 23.28 -10.95
C GLU A 155 5.50 23.00 -11.76
N LYS A 156 5.53 23.55 -12.97
CA LYS A 156 6.52 23.28 -14.00
C LYS A 156 7.92 23.23 -13.39
N PRO A 157 8.63 22.09 -13.41
CA PRO A 157 9.95 22.07 -14.00
C PRO A 157 9.71 21.83 -15.50
N GLY A 158 9.33 22.87 -16.24
CA GLY A 158 9.15 22.83 -17.69
C GLY A 158 8.34 21.64 -18.25
N ARG A 159 7.00 21.78 -18.28
CA ARG A 159 6.06 21.20 -19.25
C ARG A 159 6.57 20.01 -20.10
N LEU A 160 6.15 18.80 -19.76
CA LEU A 160 5.89 17.74 -20.74
C LEU A 160 4.38 17.48 -20.72
N ASP A 161 3.68 18.11 -21.67
CA ASP A 161 2.26 17.90 -21.98
C ASP A 161 1.99 16.42 -22.26
N GLU A 162 0.71 16.05 -22.10
CA GLU A 162 0.00 15.01 -22.86
C GLU A 162 0.76 14.49 -24.09
N THR A 163 1.57 13.46 -23.90
CA THR A 163 2.13 12.67 -24.98
C THR A 163 2.52 11.34 -24.36
N LYS A 164 2.31 10.24 -25.08
CA LYS A 164 3.27 9.11 -25.00
C LYS A 164 4.64 9.75 -24.84
N SER A 165 5.35 9.62 -23.71
CA SER A 165 6.63 10.32 -23.53
C SER A 165 7.46 10.06 -24.80
N GLU A 166 7.51 11.06 -25.68
CA GLU A 166 8.00 10.84 -27.02
C GLU A 166 9.49 10.72 -26.84
N ILE A 167 9.95 9.48 -26.92
CA ILE A 167 11.37 9.17 -26.93
C ILE A 167 12.02 10.14 -27.91
N ASP A 168 12.95 10.94 -27.41
CA ASP A 168 13.41 12.15 -28.09
C ASP A 168 13.86 11.75 -29.50
N PRO A 169 13.20 12.26 -30.56
CA PRO A 169 13.43 11.82 -31.93
C PRO A 169 14.84 12.14 -32.41
N ASN A 170 15.54 13.06 -31.74
CA ASN A 170 16.92 13.45 -32.07
C ASN A 170 17.98 12.59 -31.36
N LEU A 171 17.58 11.72 -30.41
CA LEU A 171 18.53 10.80 -29.80
C LEU A 171 18.99 9.73 -30.80
N SER A 172 20.23 9.29 -30.59
CA SER A 172 20.72 8.08 -31.26
C SER A 172 19.81 6.90 -30.94
N LYS A 173 19.78 5.87 -31.81
CA LYS A 173 18.98 4.66 -31.57
C LYS A 173 19.22 4.07 -30.17
N LEU A 174 20.48 4.09 -29.70
CA LEU A 174 20.85 3.65 -28.37
C LEU A 174 20.28 4.57 -27.27
N GLY A 175 20.38 5.89 -27.43
CA GLY A 175 19.81 6.86 -26.49
C GLY A 175 18.29 6.71 -26.36
N LYS A 176 17.61 6.48 -27.49
CA LYS A 176 16.17 6.20 -27.54
C LYS A 176 15.79 4.95 -26.74
N GLN A 177 16.58 3.88 -26.89
CA GLN A 177 16.39 2.63 -26.13
C GLN A 177 16.63 2.85 -24.63
N GLN A 178 17.68 3.59 -24.26
CA GLN A 178 17.99 3.88 -22.85
C GLN A 178 16.91 4.76 -22.20
N GLN A 179 16.38 5.73 -22.93
CA GLN A 179 15.26 6.55 -22.47
C GLN A 179 13.99 5.71 -22.26
N ALA A 180 13.67 4.82 -23.19
CA ALA A 180 12.55 3.88 -23.04
C ALA A 180 12.70 2.99 -21.79
N ILE A 181 13.90 2.51 -21.51
CA ILE A 181 14.20 1.70 -20.31
C ILE A 181 13.96 2.52 -19.03
N LEU A 182 14.43 3.77 -18.96
CA LEU A 182 14.19 4.66 -17.82
C LEU A 182 12.71 4.94 -17.61
N LEU A 183 11.95 5.13 -18.68
CA LEU A 183 10.50 5.30 -18.62
C LEU A 183 9.83 4.05 -18.01
N VAL A 184 10.21 2.85 -18.45
CA VAL A 184 9.65 1.61 -17.90
C VAL A 184 10.04 1.39 -16.44
N ILE A 185 11.28 1.71 -16.05
CA ILE A 185 11.73 1.69 -14.65
C ILE A 185 10.87 2.62 -13.80
N ALA A 186 10.62 3.84 -14.28
CA ALA A 186 9.78 4.82 -13.60
C ALA A 186 8.32 4.36 -13.50
N ILE A 187 7.75 3.81 -14.59
CA ILE A 187 6.38 3.24 -14.60
C ILE A 187 6.25 2.12 -13.57
N LYS A 188 7.29 1.30 -13.40
CA LYS A 188 7.32 0.22 -12.41
C LYS A 188 7.54 0.70 -10.97
N GLY A 189 7.78 2.00 -10.77
CA GLY A 189 8.07 2.56 -9.45
C GLY A 189 9.42 2.13 -8.88
N PHE A 190 10.35 1.68 -9.73
CA PHE A 190 11.67 1.27 -9.29
C PHE A 190 12.61 2.47 -9.19
N ASP A 191 13.46 2.47 -8.17
CA ASP A 191 14.64 3.35 -8.14
C ASP A 191 15.62 2.86 -9.22
N PRO A 192 15.99 3.69 -10.22
CA PRO A 192 16.94 3.30 -11.26
C PRO A 192 18.26 2.77 -10.70
N MET A 193 18.66 3.20 -9.49
CA MET A 193 19.91 2.77 -8.87
C MET A 193 19.77 1.55 -7.95
N LYS A 194 18.56 1.03 -7.77
CA LYS A 194 18.24 -0.13 -6.93
C LYS A 194 17.14 -1.00 -7.57
N ILE A 195 17.32 -1.39 -8.82
CA ILE A 195 16.36 -2.25 -9.51
C ILE A 195 16.35 -3.65 -8.85
N PRO A 196 15.18 -4.19 -8.45
CA PRO A 196 15.10 -5.49 -7.80
C PRO A 196 15.65 -6.63 -8.68
N ASP A 197 16.28 -7.63 -8.05
CA ASP A 197 16.82 -8.79 -8.75
C ASP A 197 15.72 -9.56 -9.50
N GLY A 198 16.00 -9.94 -10.75
CA GLY A 198 15.05 -10.65 -11.62
C GLY A 198 14.11 -9.74 -12.44
N GLU A 199 13.97 -8.46 -12.09
CA GLU A 199 13.04 -7.55 -12.80
C GLU A 199 13.53 -7.07 -14.16
N LYS A 200 14.81 -7.32 -14.51
CA LYS A 200 15.33 -7.05 -15.86
C LYS A 200 14.46 -7.72 -16.94
N GLY A 201 13.98 -8.95 -16.71
CA GLY A 201 13.13 -9.68 -17.65
C GLY A 201 11.77 -9.02 -17.85
N THR A 202 11.17 -8.52 -16.77
CA THR A 202 9.90 -7.77 -16.80
C THR A 202 10.05 -6.46 -17.56
N ILE A 203 11.11 -5.69 -17.27
CA ILE A 203 11.41 -4.43 -17.95
C ILE A 203 11.61 -4.66 -19.45
N ARG A 204 12.30 -5.75 -19.81
CA ARG A 204 12.48 -6.19 -21.21
C ARG A 204 11.15 -6.42 -21.91
N ALA A 205 10.28 -7.24 -21.34
CA ALA A 205 9.00 -7.60 -21.95
C ALA A 205 8.13 -6.35 -22.22
N ILE A 206 8.11 -5.39 -21.28
CA ILE A 206 7.38 -4.13 -21.44
C ILE A 206 8.03 -3.27 -22.53
N CYS A 207 9.36 -3.15 -22.54
CA CYS A 207 10.06 -2.37 -23.57
C CYS A 207 9.80 -2.90 -24.99
N GLU A 208 9.89 -4.22 -25.17
CA GLU A 208 9.65 -4.88 -26.45
C GLU A 208 8.17 -4.81 -26.88
N GLY A 209 7.23 -4.84 -25.93
CA GLY A 209 5.79 -4.71 -26.19
C GLY A 209 5.32 -3.28 -26.52
N GLU A 210 5.75 -2.31 -25.72
CA GLU A 210 5.29 -0.91 -25.83
C GLU A 210 6.10 -0.09 -26.84
N TYR A 211 7.37 -0.46 -27.09
CA TYR A 211 8.27 0.26 -28.00
C TYR A 211 8.88 -0.66 -29.09
N PRO A 212 8.06 -1.42 -29.86
CA PRO A 212 8.55 -2.45 -30.78
C PRO A 212 9.39 -1.90 -31.94
N LYS A 213 9.21 -0.62 -32.30
CA LYS A 213 10.02 0.05 -33.35
C LYS A 213 11.42 0.45 -32.88
N ILE A 214 11.63 0.51 -31.57
CA ILE A 214 12.89 0.95 -30.95
C ILE A 214 13.69 -0.26 -30.49
N PHE A 215 13.00 -1.32 -30.05
CA PHE A 215 13.56 -2.63 -29.74
C PHE A 215 13.30 -3.65 -30.86
N ASP A 216 13.72 -3.30 -32.07
CA ASP A 216 13.46 -4.05 -33.31
C ASP A 216 14.40 -5.26 -33.53
N GLY A 217 15.42 -5.45 -32.67
CA GLY A 217 16.41 -6.52 -32.79
C GLY A 217 16.47 -7.41 -31.56
N ASN A 218 16.75 -8.70 -31.74
CA ASN A 218 16.79 -9.72 -30.67
C ASN A 218 17.76 -9.40 -29.52
N THR A 219 18.75 -8.54 -29.76
CA THR A 219 19.77 -8.11 -28.76
C THR A 219 19.68 -6.62 -28.43
N SER A 220 18.70 -5.90 -28.99
CA SER A 220 18.58 -4.45 -28.87
C SER A 220 18.39 -4.00 -27.43
N PHE A 221 17.55 -4.70 -26.67
CA PHE A 221 17.33 -4.45 -25.26
C PHE A 221 18.58 -4.73 -24.42
N ASP A 222 19.18 -5.92 -24.56
CA ASP A 222 20.33 -6.33 -23.74
C ASP A 222 21.54 -5.40 -23.96
N ARG A 223 21.77 -4.98 -25.21
CA ARG A 223 22.81 -4.00 -25.53
C ARG A 223 22.55 -2.65 -24.87
N ALA A 224 21.32 -2.12 -24.98
CA ALA A 224 20.97 -0.84 -24.37
C ALA A 224 21.05 -0.90 -22.84
N TRP A 225 20.61 -2.01 -22.26
CA TRP A 225 20.69 -2.33 -20.83
C TRP A 225 22.14 -2.29 -20.33
N ASP A 226 23.05 -2.99 -21.02
CA ASP A 226 24.44 -3.09 -20.61
C ASP A 226 25.21 -1.78 -20.80
N GLU A 227 24.97 -1.04 -21.89
CA GLU A 227 25.56 0.29 -22.11
C GLU A 227 25.08 1.30 -21.07
N GLY A 228 23.80 1.28 -20.69
CA GLY A 228 23.28 2.17 -19.64
C GLY A 228 23.80 1.84 -18.25
N LYS A 229 23.95 0.54 -17.95
CA LYS A 229 24.59 0.06 -16.70
C LYS A 229 26.07 0.45 -16.61
N ASN A 230 26.79 0.42 -17.73
CA ASN A 230 28.24 0.68 -17.79
C ASN A 230 28.60 2.15 -18.11
N ALA A 231 27.60 3.01 -18.33
CA ALA A 231 27.81 4.43 -18.57
C ALA A 231 28.53 5.13 -17.39
N LYS A 232 29.12 6.30 -17.65
CA LYS A 232 29.81 7.11 -16.64
C LYS A 232 29.20 8.53 -16.63
N PRO A 233 28.27 8.83 -15.71
CA PRO A 233 27.73 7.97 -14.65
C PRO A 233 26.77 6.88 -15.17
N PRO A 234 26.56 5.78 -14.42
CA PRO A 234 25.62 4.73 -14.79
C PRO A 234 24.20 5.27 -14.74
N LEU A 235 23.37 4.86 -15.70
CA LEU A 235 21.96 5.25 -15.78
C LEU A 235 21.08 4.42 -14.84
N TRP A 236 21.49 3.19 -14.53
CA TRP A 236 20.81 2.31 -13.58
C TRP A 236 21.72 1.22 -13.01
N ARG A 237 21.30 0.62 -11.89
CA ARG A 237 21.96 -0.51 -11.21
C ARG A 237 20.94 -1.45 -10.57
N MET A 238 21.32 -2.73 -10.48
CA MET A 238 20.58 -3.74 -9.72
C MET A 238 20.89 -3.62 -8.22
N GLU A 239 19.90 -3.91 -7.37
CA GLU A 239 19.96 -3.77 -5.91
C GLU A 239 21.15 -4.51 -5.26
N HIS A 240 21.53 -5.68 -5.80
CA HIS A 240 22.67 -6.46 -5.31
C HIS A 240 23.85 -6.55 -6.31
N HIS A 241 24.08 -5.52 -7.12
CA HIS A 241 25.13 -5.54 -8.16
C HIS A 241 26.54 -5.98 -7.66
N GLU A 242 26.88 -5.73 -6.39
CA GLU A 242 28.17 -6.11 -5.80
C GLU A 242 28.35 -7.61 -5.51
N SER A 243 27.25 -8.36 -5.25
CA SER A 243 27.33 -9.79 -4.93
C SER A 243 27.59 -10.64 -6.17
N TYR A 244 27.19 -10.17 -7.36
CA TYR A 244 27.44 -10.83 -8.65
C TYR A 244 28.84 -10.56 -9.21
N ALA A 245 29.44 -9.39 -8.93
CA ALA A 245 30.80 -9.06 -9.39
C ALA A 245 31.90 -9.95 -8.76
N ARG A 246 31.64 -10.55 -7.60
CA ARG A 246 32.60 -11.44 -6.90
C ARG A 246 32.61 -12.88 -7.40
N ARG A 247 31.65 -13.31 -8.24
CA ARG A 247 31.53 -14.71 -8.68
C ARG A 247 32.40 -15.07 -9.91
N GLY A 248 33.00 -14.08 -10.57
CA GLY A 248 33.81 -14.26 -11.79
C GLY A 248 35.34 -14.25 -11.58
N LYS A 249 35.83 -14.19 -10.33
CA LYS A 249 37.26 -14.36 -10.02
C LYS A 249 37.46 -15.66 -9.26
N LYS A 250 37.48 -16.76 -10.00
CA LYS A 250 38.17 -17.99 -9.60
C LYS A 250 38.77 -18.62 -10.85
#